data_AF-A0A932VJ04-F1
#
_entry.id   AF-A0A932VJ04-F1
#
_cell.length_a   1.000
_cell.length_b   1.000
_cell.length_c   1.000
_cell.angle_alpha   90.00
_cell.angle_beta   90.00
_cell.angle_gamma   90.00
#
_symmetry.space_group_name_H-M   'P 1'
#
loop_
_entity.id
_entity.type
_entity.pdbx_description
1 polymer ?
#
loop_
_entity_poly.entity_id
_entity_poly.type
_entity_poly.pdbx_seq_one_letter_code
_entity_poly.pdbx_strand_id
1 'polypeptide(L)'
;MKKHFIFFFLDDFHHGAVNHLLHFIGFTVLGYGLGVRSIILIILSPIIMELGHFYNYARGIHREYAIKIIPLQWFAWILFVGLGFIISKLLQ
;
A
#
# COMPACT_ATOMS: atom_id res chain seq x y z
N MET A 1 -0.85 -22.06 -16.91
CA MET A 1 -1.49 -22.14 -15.58
C MET A 1 -1.93 -20.74 -15.17
N LYS A 2 -3.23 -20.51 -14.94
CA LYS A 2 -3.70 -19.22 -14.40
C LYS A 2 -3.21 -19.13 -12.95
N LYS A 3 -2.15 -18.34 -12.67
CA LYS A 3 -1.78 -18.04 -11.28
C LYS A 3 -3.01 -17.39 -10.61
N HIS A 4 -3.42 -17.91 -9.45
CA HIS A 4 -4.51 -17.31 -8.70
C HIS A 4 -4.12 -15.88 -8.31
N PHE A 5 -5.08 -14.96 -8.43
CA PHE A 5 -4.91 -13.52 -8.13
C PHE A 5 -4.20 -13.26 -6.78
N ILE A 6 -4.44 -14.11 -5.78
CA ILE A 6 -3.81 -14.05 -4.45
C ILE A 6 -2.29 -14.26 -4.50
N PHE A 7 -1.79 -15.27 -5.20
CA PHE A 7 -0.35 -15.52 -5.30
C PHE A 7 0.36 -14.43 -6.10
N PHE A 8 -0.32 -13.95 -7.15
CA PHE A 8 0.16 -12.81 -7.91
C PHE A 8 0.24 -11.53 -7.05
N PHE A 9 -0.77 -11.28 -6.21
CA PHE A 9 -0.78 -10.11 -5.32
C PHE A 9 0.26 -10.23 -4.18
N LEU A 10 0.44 -11.40 -3.59
CA LEU A 10 1.31 -11.56 -2.41
C LEU A 10 2.80 -11.74 -2.74
N ASP A 11 3.14 -12.39 -3.86
CA ASP A 11 4.51 -12.80 -4.14
C ASP A 11 5.12 -12.05 -5.33
N ASP A 12 4.43 -12.10 -6.48
CA ASP A 12 4.90 -11.42 -7.70
C ASP A 12 4.84 -9.89 -7.54
N PHE A 13 3.73 -9.36 -7.01
CA PHE A 13 3.50 -7.92 -6.94
C PHE A 13 4.27 -7.20 -5.82
N HIS A 14 4.57 -7.90 -4.72
CA HIS A 14 5.35 -7.36 -3.61
C HIS A 14 6.83 -7.74 -3.66
N HIS A 15 7.28 -8.33 -4.77
CA HIS A 15 8.61 -8.90 -4.89
C HIS A 15 9.74 -7.91 -4.54
N GLY A 16 10.82 -8.43 -3.97
CA GLY A 16 12.05 -7.68 -3.75
C GLY A 16 12.15 -6.99 -2.39
N ALA A 17 13.35 -7.01 -1.82
CA ALA A 17 13.63 -6.50 -0.48
C ALA A 17 13.30 -5.00 -0.32
N VAL A 18 13.51 -4.20 -1.37
CA VAL A 18 13.21 -2.75 -1.35
C VAL A 18 11.71 -2.49 -1.25
N ASN A 19 10.89 -3.22 -2.02
CA ASN A 19 9.45 -3.08 -1.96
C ASN A 19 8.91 -3.51 -0.59
N HIS A 20 9.37 -4.64 -0.05
CA HIS A 20 9.01 -5.08 1.30
C HIS A 20 9.42 -4.07 2.38
N LEU A 21 10.62 -3.48 2.29
CA LEU A 21 11.09 -2.47 3.23
C LEU A 21 10.18 -1.24 3.21
N LEU A 22 9.82 -0.74 2.01
CA LEU A 22 8.92 0.40 1.86
C LEU A 22 7.51 0.10 2.37
N HIS A 23 7.01 -1.13 2.19
CA HIS A 23 5.75 -1.57 2.79
C HIS A 23 5.81 -1.55 4.31
N PHE A 24 6.87 -2.09 4.90
CA PHE A 24 7.07 -2.10 6.34
C PHE A 24 7.13 -0.68 6.92
N ILE A 25 7.87 0.24 6.28
CA ILE A 25 7.92 1.65 6.68
C ILE A 25 6.53 2.27 6.56
N GLY A 26 5.84 2.06 5.44
CA GLY A 26 4.49 2.56 5.23
C GLY A 26 3.51 2.11 6.31
N PHE A 27 3.46 0.82 6.63
CA PHE A 27 2.61 0.30 7.71
C PHE A 27 2.97 0.88 9.08
N THR A 28 4.26 1.09 9.36
CA THR A 28 4.72 1.73 10.60
C THR A 28 4.23 3.17 10.70
N VAL A 29 4.36 3.94 9.61
CA VAL A 29 3.87 5.33 9.52
C VAL A 29 2.35 5.38 9.65
N LEU A 30 1.62 4.42 9.07
CA LEU A 30 0.16 4.31 9.20
C LEU A 30 -0.25 4.05 10.64
N GLY A 31 0.36 3.06 11.29
CA GLY A 31 0.07 2.72 12.69
C GLY A 31 0.36 3.89 13.62
N TYR A 32 1.50 4.56 13.43
CA TYR A 32 1.81 5.77 14.19
C TYR A 32 0.81 6.89 13.91
N GLY A 33 0.47 7.15 12.64
CA GLY A 33 -0.50 8.15 12.23
C GLY A 33 -1.89 7.92 12.80
N LEU A 34 -2.37 6.67 12.85
CA LEU A 34 -3.60 6.29 13.53
C LEU A 34 -3.51 6.54 15.05
N GLY A 35 -2.39 6.17 15.68
CA GLY A 35 -2.16 6.36 17.12
C GLY A 35 -2.16 7.82 17.55
N VAL A 36 -1.50 8.69 16.78
CA VAL A 36 -1.48 10.15 17.04
C VAL A 36 -2.61 10.92 16.35
N ARG A 37 -3.52 10.21 15.65
CA ARG A 37 -4.64 10.78 14.88
C ARG A 37 -4.22 11.84 13.86
N SER A 38 -3.05 11.67 13.23
CA SER A 38 -2.52 12.59 12.22
C SER A 38 -2.93 12.16 10.82
N ILE A 39 -3.84 12.91 10.20
CA ILE A 39 -4.28 12.67 8.83
C ILE A 39 -3.13 12.74 7.82
N ILE A 40 -2.13 13.61 8.08
CA ILE A 40 -0.95 13.75 7.22
C ILE A 40 -0.16 12.44 7.20
N LEU A 41 0.07 11.83 8.36
CA LEU A 41 0.82 10.56 8.45
C LEU A 41 0.03 9.41 7.84
N ILE A 42 -1.29 9.39 8.07
CA ILE A 42 -2.17 8.39 7.47
C ILE A 42 -2.14 8.47 5.94
N ILE A 43 -2.15 9.68 5.35
CA ILE A 43 -2.05 9.87 3.89
C ILE A 43 -0.63 9.62 3.37
N LEU A 44 0.41 9.89 4.17
CA LEU A 44 1.79 9.65 3.76
C LEU A 44 2.11 8.16 3.64
N SER A 45 1.51 7.33 4.50
CA SER A 45 1.74 5.88 4.48
C SER A 45 1.47 5.18 3.14
N PRO A 46 0.31 5.34 2.45
CA PRO A 46 0.08 4.71 1.15
C PRO A 46 1.06 5.19 0.09
N ILE A 47 1.48 6.46 0.15
CA ILE A 47 2.48 7.01 -0.77
C ILE A 47 3.81 6.27 -0.61
N ILE A 48 4.25 6.04 0.62
CA ILE A 48 5.49 5.29 0.90
C ILE A 48 5.40 3.85 0.36
N MET A 49 4.26 3.18 0.52
CA MET A 49 4.06 1.81 0.04
C MET A 49 4.04 1.76 -1.49
N GLU A 50 3.42 2.75 -2.12
CA GLU A 50 3.37 2.87 -3.59
C GLU A 50 4.75 3.08 -4.21
N LEU A 51 5.68 3.75 -3.51
CA LEU A 51 7.07 3.87 -3.96
C LEU A 51 7.76 2.50 -4.10
N GLY A 52 7.37 1.50 -3.30
CA GLY A 52 7.85 0.15 -3.44
C GLY A 52 7.41 -0.49 -4.75
N HIS A 53 6.14 -0.33 -5.11
CA HIS A 53 5.62 -0.80 -6.39
C HIS A 53 6.25 -0.04 -7.55
N PHE A 54 6.42 1.27 -7.42
CA PHE A 54 7.12 2.09 -8.41
C PHE A 54 8.56 1.63 -8.63
N TYR A 55 9.28 1.28 -7.55
CA TYR A 55 10.61 0.70 -7.65
C TYR A 55 10.61 -0.61 -8.47
N ASN A 56 9.65 -1.50 -8.21
CA ASN A 56 9.50 -2.74 -8.98
C ASN A 56 9.21 -2.46 -10.46
N TYR A 57 8.31 -1.52 -10.77
CA TYR A 57 8.01 -1.12 -12.14
C TYR A 57 9.21 -0.51 -12.86
N ALA A 58 9.98 0.34 -12.18
CA ALA A 58 11.20 0.96 -12.70
C ALA A 58 12.28 -0.10 -12.99
N ARG A 59 12.31 -1.19 -12.22
CA ARG A 59 13.19 -2.35 -12.44
C ARG A 59 12.68 -3.32 -13.52
N GLY A 60 11.53 -3.03 -14.15
CA GLY A 60 10.92 -3.88 -15.18
C GLY A 60 10.21 -5.12 -14.62
N ILE A 61 10.03 -5.20 -13.30
CA ILE A 61 9.34 -6.28 -12.62
C ILE A 61 7.83 -6.03 -12.77
N HIS A 62 7.11 -6.97 -13.41
CA HIS A 62 5.64 -6.93 -13.54
C HIS A 62 5.06 -5.65 -14.16
N ARG A 63 5.78 -5.05 -15.12
CA ARG A 63 5.44 -3.77 -15.78
C ARG A 63 4.05 -3.74 -16.41
N GLU A 64 3.59 -4.87 -16.94
CA GLU A 64 2.24 -5.06 -17.52
C GLU A 64 1.08 -4.88 -16.53
N TYR A 65 1.39 -4.94 -15.23
CA TYR A 65 0.42 -4.84 -14.15
C TYR A 65 0.39 -3.47 -13.48
N ALA A 66 1.40 -2.64 -13.71
CA ALA A 66 1.51 -1.30 -13.15
C ALA A 66 0.25 -0.46 -13.39
N ILE A 67 -0.18 -0.37 -14.64
CA ILE A 67 -1.31 0.51 -15.02
C ILE A 67 -2.65 -0.01 -14.50
N LYS A 68 -2.79 -1.32 -14.30
CA LYS A 68 -4.07 -1.96 -13.93
C LYS A 68 -4.27 -2.04 -12.42
N ILE A 69 -3.20 -2.14 -11.64
CA ILE A 69 -3.28 -2.39 -10.20
C ILE A 69 -3.20 -1.11 -9.40
N ILE A 70 -2.46 -0.11 -9.88
CA ILE A 70 -2.40 1.22 -9.24
C ILE A 70 -3.80 1.77 -8.95
N PRO A 71 -4.76 1.84 -9.90
CA PRO A 71 -6.09 2.37 -9.60
C PRO A 71 -6.85 1.59 -8.52
N LEU A 72 -6.72 0.26 -8.53
CA LEU A 72 -7.35 -0.62 -7.54
C LEU A 72 -6.73 -0.42 -6.14
N GLN A 73 -5.42 -0.21 -6.06
CA GLN A 73 -4.72 0.07 -4.81
C GLN A 73 -5.07 1.43 -4.24
N TRP A 74 -5.09 2.47 -5.07
CA TRP A 74 -5.52 3.79 -4.61
C TRP A 74 -6.97 3.77 -4.13
N PHE A 75 -7.85 3.01 -4.80
CA PHE A 75 -9.21 2.80 -4.33
C PHE A 75 -9.27 2.06 -2.99
N ALA A 76 -8.52 0.97 -2.84
CA ALA A 76 -8.41 0.23 -1.57
C ALA A 76 -7.84 1.10 -0.45
N TRP A 77 -6.87 1.97 -0.76
CA TRP A 77 -6.26 2.91 0.18
C TRP A 77 -7.23 3.99 0.63
N ILE A 78 -7.99 4.58 -0.29
CA ILE A 78 -9.03 5.57 0.06
C ILE A 78 -10.05 4.93 1.00
N LEU A 79 -10.48 3.69 0.71
CA LEU A 79 -11.37 2.94 1.59
C LEU A 79 -10.71 2.69 2.95
N PHE A 80 -9.47 2.20 2.99
CA PHE A 80 -8.77 1.84 4.23
C PHE A 80 -8.48 3.06 5.12
N VAL A 81 -7.98 4.15 4.53
CA VAL A 81 -7.71 5.42 5.22
C VAL A 81 -9.01 6.06 5.70
N GLY A 82 -10.04 6.10 4.84
CA GLY A 82 -11.35 6.62 5.19
C GLY A 82 -11.98 5.85 6.35
N LEU A 83 -11.97 4.51 6.28
CA LEU A 83 -12.50 3.65 7.34
C LEU A 83 -11.70 3.80 8.65
N GLY A 84 -10.36 3.81 8.56
CA GLY A 84 -9.47 3.98 9.71
C GLY A 84 -9.68 5.32 10.42
N PHE A 85 -9.89 6.39 9.65
CA PHE A 85 -10.22 7.70 10.21
C PHE A 85 -11.60 7.70 10.90
N ILE A 86 -12.62 7.12 10.26
CA ILE A 86 -13.97 7.00 10.86
C ILE A 86 -13.91 6.22 12.17
N ILE A 87 -13.26 5.06 12.19
CA ILE A 87 -13.10 4.23 13.39
C ILE A 87 -12.37 5.01 14.49
N SER A 88 -11.31 5.76 14.16
CA SER A 88 -10.57 6.56 15.13
C SER A 88 -11.40 7.64 15.83
N LYS A 89 -12.48 8.09 15.17
CA LYS A 89 -13.45 9.07 15.70
C LYS A 89 -14.57 8.42 16.53
N LEU A 90 -14.96 7.19 16.20
CA LEU A 90 -16.03 6.44 16.90
C LEU A 90 -15.58 5.85 18.25
N LEU A 91 -14.28 5.66 18.45
CA LEU A 91 -13.71 5.15 19.72
C LEU A 91 -13.44 6.28 20.74
N GLN A 92 -14.14 7.41 20.64
CA GLN A 92 -14.13 8.54 21.57
C GLN A 92 -15.44 8.55 22.36
#